data_AF-A0A933IB81-F1
#
_entry.id   AF-A0A933IB81-F1
#
_cell.length_a   1.000
_cell.length_b   1.000
_cell.length_c   1.000
_cell.angle_alpha   90.00
_cell.angle_beta   90.00
_cell.angle_gamma   90.00
#
_symmetry.space_group_name_H-M   'P 1'
#
loop_
_entity.id
_entity.type
_entity.pdbx_description
1 polymer ?
#
loop_
_entity_poly.entity_id
_entity_poly.type
_entity_poly.pdbx_seq_one_letter_code
_entity_poly.pdbx_strand_id
1 'polypeptide(L)'
;MSVAANNVDDGKILGNRLEKLKQKTSDLNEMHVDGAYPNAENDVKCQELKITMVQTGIKGTKSDGVEITISKDERQRYTVSCPGQTVAAENTSTRYKAQFDATCCAGCPLAGQCKHASGRPACRSGGAGRYYFTDKDYQRKQRQANIYKLPPERQKLRANVEASVPEFKRDMPGGKVKVRGNFKTIIFAMISAVVINFGRIVRYLVKVRDYIIKNGRICLVAG
;
A
#
# COMPACT_ATOMS: atom_id res chain seq x y z
N MET A 1 -15.16 7.33 12.34
CA MET A 1 -15.33 7.24 10.87
C MET A 1 -15.02 8.60 10.26
N SER A 2 -14.42 8.68 9.08
CA SER A 2 -14.14 9.96 8.40
C SER A 2 -14.96 10.01 7.11
N VAL A 3 -15.61 11.15 6.88
CA VAL A 3 -16.37 11.44 5.65
C VAL A 3 -15.71 12.66 5.01
N ALA A 4 -15.41 12.56 3.73
CA ALA A 4 -14.84 13.63 2.93
C ALA A 4 -15.65 13.80 1.64
N ALA A 5 -15.50 14.95 0.99
CA ALA A 5 -16.05 15.15 -0.33
C ALA A 5 -15.33 14.23 -1.35
N ASN A 6 -16.06 13.80 -2.37
CA ASN A 6 -15.57 12.80 -3.33
C ASN A 6 -14.42 13.29 -4.22
N ASN A 7 -14.12 14.59 -4.21
CA ASN A 7 -13.02 15.20 -4.96
C ASN A 7 -11.74 15.34 -4.13
N VAL A 8 -11.75 14.93 -2.86
CA VAL A 8 -10.57 14.98 -2.00
C VAL A 8 -9.79 13.69 -2.17
N ASP A 9 -8.51 13.83 -2.49
CA ASP A 9 -7.57 12.71 -2.60
C ASP A 9 -7.43 11.94 -1.28
N ASP A 10 -7.41 10.60 -1.36
CA ASP A 10 -7.31 9.70 -0.21
C ASP A 10 -6.03 9.94 0.60
N GLY A 11 -4.92 10.24 -0.07
CA GLY A 11 -3.66 10.60 0.58
C GLY A 11 -3.80 11.87 1.42
N LYS A 12 -4.51 12.89 0.93
CA LYS A 12 -4.79 14.11 1.71
C LYS A 12 -5.67 13.83 2.94
N ILE A 13 -6.66 12.94 2.81
CA ILE A 13 -7.50 12.51 3.93
C ILE A 13 -6.65 11.84 5.02
N LEU A 14 -5.72 10.95 4.63
CA LEU A 14 -4.82 10.29 5.58
C LEU A 14 -3.87 11.30 6.24
N GLY A 15 -3.23 12.16 5.46
CA GLY A 15 -2.26 13.14 5.96
C GLY A 15 -2.81 14.11 7.00
N ASN A 16 -4.09 14.46 6.89
CA ASN A 16 -4.81 15.30 7.86
C ASN A 16 -5.17 14.56 9.17
N ARG A 17 -4.99 13.24 9.20
CA ARG A 17 -5.42 12.38 10.30
C ARG A 17 -4.28 11.67 11.02
N LEU A 18 -3.08 11.60 10.43
CA LEU A 18 -1.93 10.87 11.00
C LEU A 18 -1.64 11.25 12.46
N GLU A 19 -1.57 12.55 12.76
CA GLU A 19 -1.34 13.03 14.14
C GLU A 19 -2.45 12.59 15.09
N LYS A 20 -3.71 12.74 14.69
CA LYS A 20 -4.87 12.32 15.49
C LYS A 20 -4.89 10.80 15.70
N LEU A 21 -4.41 10.02 14.72
CA LEU A 21 -4.28 8.58 14.85
C LEU A 21 -3.21 8.22 15.89
N LYS A 22 -2.03 8.86 15.83
CA LYS A 22 -0.95 8.65 16.80
C LYS A 22 -1.34 9.12 18.20
N GLN A 23 -2.11 10.20 18.33
CA GLN A 23 -2.63 10.66 19.62
C GLN A 23 -3.60 9.65 20.26
N LYS A 24 -4.47 9.03 19.45
CA LYS A 24 -5.44 8.03 19.94
C LYS A 24 -4.84 6.66 20.16
N THR A 25 -3.74 6.37 19.48
CA THR A 25 -3.04 5.09 19.51
C THR A 25 -1.54 5.40 19.57
N SER A 26 -1.08 5.75 20.77
CA SER A 26 0.30 6.23 21.01
C SER A 26 1.34 5.19 20.64
N ASP A 27 1.01 3.92 20.77
CA ASP A 27 1.79 2.74 20.40
C ASP A 27 1.70 2.37 18.90
N LEU A 28 1.00 3.16 18.07
CA LEU A 28 0.90 2.92 16.63
C LEU A 28 2.27 3.07 15.95
N ASN A 29 2.95 1.96 15.67
CA ASN A 29 4.26 1.94 15.02
C ASN A 29 4.20 1.42 13.59
N GLU A 30 3.10 0.78 13.20
CA GLU A 30 2.90 0.20 11.87
C GLU A 30 1.44 0.39 11.42
N MET A 31 1.22 0.73 10.16
CA MET A 31 -0.12 0.88 9.59
C MET A 31 -0.17 0.31 8.17
N HIS A 32 -1.19 -0.52 7.93
CA HIS A 32 -1.48 -1.08 6.60
C HIS A 32 -2.47 -0.19 5.86
N VAL A 33 -2.14 0.20 4.63
CA VAL A 33 -2.97 1.05 3.78
C VAL A 33 -3.07 0.49 2.36
N ASP A 34 -4.15 0.81 1.66
CA ASP A 34 -4.27 0.55 0.22
C ASP A 34 -3.41 1.56 -0.58
N GLY A 35 -3.15 1.26 -1.85
CA GLY A 35 -2.24 2.03 -2.68
C GLY A 35 -2.65 3.44 -3.08
N ALA A 36 -3.87 3.87 -2.74
CA ALA A 36 -4.33 5.25 -2.96
C ALA A 36 -3.89 6.23 -1.84
N TYR A 37 -3.48 5.72 -0.68
CA TYR A 37 -3.15 6.54 0.48
C TYR A 37 -1.70 7.06 0.56
N PRO A 38 -0.67 6.33 0.10
CA PRO A 38 0.70 6.78 0.23
C PRO A 38 1.05 7.92 -0.74
N ASN A 39 1.68 8.97 -0.22
CA ASN A 39 2.24 10.08 -0.99
C ASN A 39 3.47 10.66 -0.26
N ALA A 40 4.25 11.51 -0.93
CA ALA A 40 5.49 12.06 -0.38
C ALA A 40 5.28 12.85 0.93
N GLU A 41 4.19 13.61 1.03
CA GLU A 41 3.88 14.39 2.24
C GLU A 41 3.55 13.48 3.44
N ASN A 42 2.80 12.41 3.18
CA ASN A 42 2.45 11.41 4.19
C ASN A 42 3.68 10.62 4.65
N ASP A 43 4.64 10.38 3.77
CA ASP A 43 5.88 9.70 4.13
C ASP A 43 6.69 10.50 5.15
N VAL A 44 6.84 11.81 4.92
CA VAL A 44 7.53 12.72 5.86
C VAL A 44 6.83 12.68 7.22
N LYS A 45 5.51 12.87 7.25
CA LYS A 45 4.73 12.81 8.50
C LYS A 45 4.83 11.46 9.20
N CYS A 46 4.84 10.36 8.46
CA CYS A 46 4.99 9.03 9.04
C CYS A 46 6.38 8.83 9.64
N GLN A 47 7.44 9.36 9.01
CA GLN A 47 8.79 9.35 9.57
C GLN A 47 8.85 10.14 10.89
N GLU A 48 8.30 11.36 10.91
CA GLU A 48 8.23 12.21 12.11
C GLU A 48 7.47 11.53 13.26
N LEU A 49 6.35 10.87 12.95
CA LEU A 49 5.52 10.15 13.91
C LEU A 49 6.03 8.73 14.23
N LYS A 50 7.13 8.29 13.62
CA LYS A 50 7.70 6.94 13.74
C LYS A 50 6.69 5.83 13.41
N ILE A 51 5.90 6.03 12.35
CA ILE A 51 4.92 5.09 11.83
C ILE A 51 5.48 4.43 10.57
N THR A 52 5.61 3.12 10.56
CA THR A 52 5.94 2.35 9.35
C THR A 52 4.67 2.14 8.53
N MET A 53 4.57 2.83 7.40
CA MET A 53 3.47 2.62 6.47
C MET A 53 3.77 1.42 5.55
N VAL A 54 2.87 0.44 5.57
CA VAL A 54 2.90 -0.75 4.71
C VAL A 54 1.79 -0.63 3.68
N GLN A 55 2.16 -0.53 2.42
CA GLN A 55 1.20 -0.50 1.32
C GLN A 55 0.83 -1.93 0.92
N THR A 56 -0.45 -2.27 1.06
CA THR A 56 -1.04 -3.54 0.62
C THR A 56 -1.78 -3.32 -0.70
N GLY A 57 -2.02 -4.40 -1.46
CA GLY A 57 -2.80 -4.31 -2.69
C GLY A 57 -2.12 -3.52 -3.83
N ILE A 58 -0.79 -3.48 -3.87
CA ILE A 58 -0.03 -2.88 -4.98
C ILE A 58 -0.48 -3.54 -6.30
N LYS A 59 -1.33 -2.84 -7.06
CA LYS A 59 -1.76 -3.29 -8.39
C LYS A 59 -0.63 -3.03 -9.37
N GLY A 60 -0.09 -4.11 -9.91
CA GLY A 60 0.92 -4.09 -10.95
C GLY A 60 1.32 -5.51 -11.31
N THR A 61 1.55 -5.76 -12.59
CA THR A 61 2.18 -7.01 -13.02
C THR A 61 3.55 -7.08 -12.35
N LYS A 62 3.85 -8.20 -11.67
CA LYS A 62 5.24 -8.47 -11.28
C LYS A 62 6.06 -8.36 -12.55
N SER A 63 7.07 -7.49 -12.56
CA SER A 63 7.90 -7.36 -13.74
C SER A 63 8.73 -8.63 -13.86
N ASP A 64 8.52 -9.44 -14.90
CA ASP A 64 9.40 -10.60 -15.21
C ASP A 64 10.80 -10.17 -15.68
N GLY A 65 11.22 -8.95 -15.37
CA GLY A 65 12.50 -8.40 -15.73
C GLY A 65 13.42 -8.35 -14.51
N VAL A 66 14.70 -8.11 -14.79
CA VAL A 66 15.73 -7.93 -13.76
C VAL A 66 15.32 -6.87 -12.73
N GLU A 67 15.36 -7.23 -11.46
CA GLU A 67 15.07 -6.30 -10.37
C GLU A 67 16.17 -5.23 -10.28
N ILE A 68 15.75 -3.98 -10.16
CA ILE A 68 16.65 -2.84 -9.96
C ILE A 68 16.30 -2.19 -8.63
N THR A 69 17.28 -2.07 -7.75
CA THR A 69 17.14 -1.42 -6.45
C THR A 69 17.80 -0.04 -6.51
N ILE A 70 17.16 0.96 -5.91
CA ILE A 70 17.71 2.30 -5.74
C ILE A 70 17.95 2.49 -4.25
N SER A 71 19.16 2.87 -3.86
CA SER A 71 19.53 3.18 -2.48
C SER A 71 20.05 4.61 -2.37
N LYS A 72 19.93 5.21 -1.20
CA LYS A 72 20.42 6.56 -0.90
C LYS A 72 21.32 6.50 0.33
N ASP A 73 22.55 6.99 0.22
CA ASP A 73 23.50 7.03 1.34
C ASP A 73 23.25 8.23 2.27
N GLU A 74 23.95 8.28 3.41
CA GLU A 74 23.86 9.38 4.39
C GLU A 74 24.25 10.74 3.78
N ARG A 75 25.08 10.73 2.73
CA ARG A 75 25.51 11.93 1.98
C ARG A 75 24.52 12.33 0.88
N GLN A 76 23.31 11.76 0.89
CA GLN A 76 22.24 12.00 -0.09
C GLN A 76 22.61 11.60 -1.53
N ARG A 77 23.61 10.73 -1.71
CA ARG A 77 24.00 10.20 -3.03
C ARG A 77 23.23 8.93 -3.33
N TYR A 78 22.76 8.84 -4.56
CA TYR A 78 22.01 7.69 -5.03
C TYR A 78 22.93 6.62 -5.65
N THR A 79 22.64 5.37 -5.33
CA THR A 79 23.20 4.20 -6.01
C THR A 79 22.08 3.35 -6.60
N VAL A 80 22.35 2.77 -7.76
CA VAL A 80 21.43 1.88 -8.46
C VAL A 80 22.10 0.53 -8.63
N SER A 81 21.42 -0.53 -8.18
CA SER A 81 21.93 -1.89 -8.22
C SER A 81 21.05 -2.78 -9.07
N CYS A 82 21.67 -3.62 -9.90
CA CYS A 82 21.08 -4.82 -10.46
C CYS A 82 21.87 -6.04 -9.93
N PRO A 83 21.47 -7.29 -10.23
CA PRO A 83 22.19 -8.49 -9.77
C PRO A 83 23.64 -8.58 -10.25
N GLY A 84 24.00 -7.89 -11.34
CA GLY A 84 25.34 -7.97 -11.92
C GLY A 84 26.29 -6.84 -11.54
N GLN A 85 25.77 -5.67 -11.12
CA GLN A 85 26.61 -4.51 -10.77
C GLN A 85 25.82 -3.44 -10.01
N THR A 86 26.56 -2.62 -9.25
CA THR A 86 26.06 -1.44 -8.55
C THR A 86 26.81 -0.22 -9.05
N VAL A 87 26.08 0.84 -9.42
CA VAL A 87 26.66 2.08 -9.95
C VAL A 87 26.13 3.29 -9.22
N ALA A 88 26.98 4.32 -9.09
CA ALA A 88 26.57 5.62 -8.58
C ALA A 88 25.70 6.34 -9.62
N ALA A 89 24.67 7.03 -9.15
CA ALA A 89 23.85 7.87 -10.02
C ALA A 89 24.41 9.30 -10.08
N GLU A 90 24.44 9.85 -11.28
CA GLU A 90 24.78 11.23 -11.57
C GLU A 90 23.52 12.09 -11.58
N ASN A 91 23.67 13.34 -11.16
CA ASN A 91 22.59 14.31 -11.25
C ASN A 91 22.49 14.86 -12.68
N THR A 92 21.27 15.02 -13.19
CA THR A 92 20.97 15.74 -14.42
C THR A 92 20.09 16.94 -14.09
N SER A 93 19.74 17.77 -15.07
CA SER A 93 18.93 18.99 -14.81
C SER A 93 17.59 18.72 -14.13
N THR A 94 17.00 17.53 -14.31
CA THR A 94 15.65 17.20 -13.81
C THR A 94 15.54 15.81 -13.16
N ARG A 95 16.56 14.96 -13.29
CA ARG A 95 16.52 13.52 -12.91
C ARG A 95 17.88 13.03 -12.47
N TYR A 96 17.93 11.85 -11.89
CA TYR A 96 19.16 11.09 -11.69
C TYR A 96 19.37 10.08 -12.81
N LYS A 97 20.63 9.84 -13.17
CA LYS A 97 21.04 8.90 -14.21
C LYS A 97 22.10 7.96 -13.64
N ALA A 98 21.81 6.68 -13.59
CA ALA A 98 22.79 5.62 -13.33
C ALA A 98 23.23 5.02 -14.66
N GLN A 99 24.53 4.98 -14.91
CA GLN A 99 25.12 4.42 -16.13
C GLN A 99 25.81 3.10 -15.78
N PHE A 100 25.30 2.00 -16.31
CA PHE A 100 25.83 0.66 -16.11
C PHE A 100 27.01 0.39 -17.04
N ASP A 101 28.00 -0.36 -16.56
CA ASP A 101 29.13 -0.77 -17.36
C ASP A 101 28.68 -1.70 -18.50
N ALA A 102 29.02 -1.34 -19.73
CA ALA A 102 28.66 -2.09 -20.93
C ALA A 102 29.38 -3.44 -21.01
N THR A 103 30.61 -3.54 -20.51
CA THR A 103 31.40 -4.78 -20.48
C THR A 103 30.77 -5.79 -19.51
N CYS A 104 30.37 -5.34 -18.32
CA CYS A 104 29.62 -6.17 -17.36
C CYS A 104 28.27 -6.62 -17.94
N CYS A 105 27.61 -5.77 -18.72
CA CYS A 105 26.33 -6.09 -19.35
C CYS A 105 26.44 -7.04 -20.55
N ALA A 106 27.54 -7.01 -21.31
CA ALA A 106 27.74 -7.84 -22.50
C ALA A 106 27.79 -9.34 -22.18
N GLY A 107 28.38 -9.70 -21.03
CA GLY A 107 28.45 -11.09 -20.54
C GLY A 107 27.34 -11.48 -19.56
N CYS A 108 26.31 -10.64 -19.37
CA CYS A 108 25.34 -10.85 -18.31
C CYS A 108 24.36 -12.01 -18.63
N PRO A 109 24.23 -13.03 -17.74
CA PRO A 109 23.29 -14.14 -17.94
C PRO A 109 21.82 -13.70 -18.04
N LEU A 110 21.49 -12.55 -17.45
CA LEU A 110 20.14 -12.00 -17.41
C LEU A 110 19.85 -11.03 -18.56
N ALA A 111 20.73 -10.92 -19.56
CA ALA A 111 20.59 -9.98 -20.68
C ALA A 111 19.25 -10.14 -21.43
N GLY A 112 18.74 -11.37 -21.57
CA GLY A 112 17.45 -11.65 -22.22
C GLY A 112 16.22 -11.15 -21.45
N GLN A 113 16.35 -10.95 -20.13
CA GLN A 113 15.26 -10.50 -19.25
C GLN A 113 15.44 -9.04 -18.80
N CYS A 114 16.56 -8.40 -19.14
CA CYS A 114 16.85 -7.02 -18.73
C CYS A 114 15.98 -6.02 -19.50
N LYS A 115 14.80 -5.67 -18.96
CA LYS A 115 13.83 -4.73 -19.57
C LYS A 115 14.25 -3.26 -19.55
N HIS A 116 15.38 -2.96 -18.90
CA HIS A 116 15.99 -1.62 -18.96
C HIS A 116 16.58 -1.31 -20.35
N ALA A 117 16.70 -2.36 -21.15
CA ALA A 117 16.47 -2.34 -22.59
C ALA A 117 15.02 -1.93 -22.90
N SER A 118 14.72 -0.64 -22.96
CA SER A 118 13.39 -0.13 -23.28
C SER A 118 12.87 -0.63 -24.64
N GLY A 119 12.28 -1.83 -24.73
CA GLY A 119 11.80 -2.44 -25.99
C GLY A 119 12.86 -2.59 -27.10
N ARG A 120 14.08 -2.15 -26.85
CA ARG A 120 15.29 -2.23 -27.65
C ARG A 120 16.41 -2.60 -26.69
N PRO A 121 17.23 -3.60 -27.04
CA PRO A 121 18.26 -4.16 -26.17
C PRO A 121 19.26 -3.08 -25.71
N ALA A 122 19.13 -2.56 -24.48
CA ALA A 122 20.05 -1.62 -23.84
C ALA A 122 21.49 -2.16 -23.72
N CYS A 123 21.72 -3.41 -24.11
CA CYS A 123 23.01 -4.08 -24.05
C CYS A 123 23.44 -4.73 -25.39
N ARG A 124 22.67 -4.70 -26.50
CA ARG A 124 23.06 -5.47 -27.72
C ARG A 124 23.96 -4.73 -28.70
N SER A 125 24.32 -3.47 -28.50
CA SER A 125 25.13 -2.74 -29.48
C SER A 125 26.02 -1.69 -28.83
N GLY A 126 26.98 -2.12 -28.01
CA GLY A 126 28.12 -1.30 -27.57
C GLY A 126 27.82 -0.09 -26.67
N GLY A 127 26.58 0.07 -26.19
CA GLY A 127 26.17 1.17 -25.32
C GLY A 127 25.94 0.75 -23.87
N ALA A 128 26.40 1.58 -22.93
CA ALA A 128 26.11 1.47 -21.50
C ALA A 128 24.61 1.66 -21.22
N GLY A 129 23.96 0.71 -20.54
CA GLY A 129 22.56 0.84 -20.13
C GLY A 129 22.36 2.01 -19.16
N ARG A 130 21.40 2.89 -19.41
CA ARG A 130 21.17 4.11 -18.60
C ARG A 130 19.85 4.07 -17.85
N TYR A 131 19.88 4.08 -16.53
CA TYR A 131 18.72 4.11 -15.65
C TYR A 131 18.41 5.52 -15.16
N TYR A 132 17.28 6.06 -15.62
CA TYR A 132 16.78 7.37 -15.20
C TYR A 132 15.69 7.21 -14.14
N PHE A 133 15.76 8.03 -13.11
CA PHE A 133 14.77 8.06 -12.04
C PHE A 133 14.73 9.43 -11.36
N THR A 134 13.68 9.66 -10.59
CA THR A 134 13.49 10.85 -9.76
C THR A 134 13.48 10.47 -8.28
N ASP A 135 13.57 11.46 -7.39
CA ASP A 135 13.39 11.26 -5.94
C ASP A 135 12.03 10.58 -5.63
N LYS A 136 10.97 10.98 -6.37
CA LYS A 136 9.64 10.37 -6.26
C LYS A 136 9.64 8.88 -6.62
N ASP A 137 10.43 8.48 -7.60
CA ASP A 137 10.57 7.07 -7.99
C ASP A 137 11.30 6.26 -6.91
N TYR A 138 12.34 6.83 -6.30
CA TYR A 138 13.03 6.23 -5.17
C TYR A 138 12.08 6.02 -3.98
N GLN A 139 11.37 7.08 -3.56
CA GLN A 139 10.41 7.00 -2.46
C GLN A 139 9.32 5.95 -2.75
N ARG A 140 8.81 5.90 -3.99
CA ARG A 140 7.83 4.89 -4.41
C ARG A 140 8.37 3.48 -4.27
N LYS A 141 9.59 3.21 -4.72
CA LYS A 141 10.22 1.89 -4.55
C LYS A 141 10.42 1.55 -3.08
N GLN A 142 10.83 2.51 -2.25
CA GLN A 142 10.99 2.29 -0.82
C GLN A 142 9.67 1.90 -0.15
N ARG A 143 8.56 2.59 -0.47
CA ARG A 143 7.22 2.25 0.01
C ARG A 143 6.80 0.84 -0.40
N GLN A 144 7.02 0.48 -1.66
CA GLN A 144 6.72 -0.87 -2.16
C GLN A 144 7.58 -1.94 -1.50
N ALA A 145 8.83 -1.62 -1.15
CA ALA A 145 9.72 -2.55 -0.47
C ALA A 145 9.29 -2.87 0.96
N ASN A 146 8.54 -1.98 1.63
CA ASN A 146 8.13 -2.18 3.01
C ASN A 146 7.28 -3.44 3.23
N ILE A 147 6.46 -3.85 2.26
CA ILE A 147 5.66 -5.08 2.38
C ILE A 147 6.55 -6.33 2.44
N TYR A 148 7.67 -6.34 1.73
CA TYR A 148 8.58 -7.49 1.70
C TYR A 148 9.44 -7.62 2.96
N LYS A 149 9.48 -6.58 3.81
CA LYS A 149 10.08 -6.66 5.15
C LYS A 149 9.22 -7.45 6.14
N LEU A 150 7.93 -7.66 5.82
CA LEU A 150 7.02 -8.43 6.65
C LEU A 150 7.10 -9.93 6.33
N PRO A 151 6.83 -10.81 7.32
CA PRO A 151 6.73 -12.24 7.06
C PRO A 151 5.59 -12.53 6.05
N PRO A 152 5.71 -13.58 5.21
CA PRO A 152 4.75 -13.88 4.14
C PRO A 152 3.28 -13.95 4.56
N GLU A 153 3.02 -14.39 5.79
CA GLU A 153 1.68 -14.46 6.39
C GLU A 153 1.04 -13.08 6.54
N ARG A 154 1.83 -12.06 6.89
CA ARG A 154 1.37 -10.68 7.11
C ARG A 154 1.27 -9.87 5.82
N GLN A 155 1.93 -10.29 4.75
CA GLN A 155 1.90 -9.60 3.45
C GLN A 155 0.51 -9.63 2.79
N LYS A 156 -0.34 -10.59 3.17
CA LYS A 156 -1.70 -10.75 2.62
C LYS A 156 -2.80 -10.14 3.49
N LEU A 157 -2.43 -9.43 4.56
CA LEU A 157 -3.40 -8.78 5.43
C LEU A 157 -4.14 -7.69 4.64
N ARG A 158 -5.46 -7.82 4.57
CA ARG A 158 -6.37 -6.73 4.16
C ARG A 158 -7.17 -6.28 5.36
N ALA A 159 -7.56 -5.02 5.35
CA ALA A 159 -8.37 -4.50 6.43
C ALA A 159 -9.76 -5.17 6.38
N ASN A 160 -10.16 -5.87 7.45
CA ASN A 160 -11.49 -6.51 7.54
C ASN A 160 -12.65 -5.52 7.30
N VAL A 161 -12.42 -4.23 7.50
CA VAL A 161 -13.40 -3.16 7.22
C VAL A 161 -13.76 -3.07 5.73
N GLU A 162 -12.90 -3.51 4.80
CA GLU A 162 -13.19 -3.52 3.36
C GLU A 162 -14.42 -4.38 3.03
N ALA A 163 -14.58 -5.51 3.73
CA ALA A 163 -15.75 -6.37 3.60
C ALA A 163 -17.06 -5.68 4.05
N SER A 164 -16.98 -4.57 4.80
CA SER A 164 -18.13 -3.75 5.18
C SER A 164 -18.60 -2.81 4.08
N VAL A 165 -17.74 -2.43 3.14
CA VAL A 165 -18.09 -1.48 2.07
C VAL A 165 -19.22 -2.01 1.17
N PRO A 166 -19.23 -3.30 0.75
CA PRO A 166 -20.36 -3.86 0.02
C PRO A 166 -21.69 -3.84 0.80
N GLU A 167 -21.65 -4.13 2.11
CA GLU A 167 -22.86 -4.04 2.96
C GLU A 167 -23.35 -2.60 3.07
N PHE A 168 -22.43 -1.65 3.15
CA PHE A 168 -22.72 -0.23 3.18
C PHE A 168 -23.40 0.28 1.92
N LYS A 169 -22.96 -0.22 0.76
CA LYS A 169 -23.45 0.21 -0.56
C LYS A 169 -24.68 -0.55 -1.05
N ARG A 170 -25.07 -1.65 -0.39
CA ARG A 170 -26.12 -2.56 -0.88
C ARG A 170 -27.42 -1.86 -1.26
N ASP A 171 -27.87 -0.93 -0.42
CA ASP A 171 -29.14 -0.23 -0.62
C ASP A 171 -28.96 1.17 -1.23
N MET A 172 -27.81 1.43 -1.87
CA MET A 172 -27.46 2.71 -2.47
C MET A 172 -27.48 2.62 -4.00
N PRO A 173 -28.47 3.23 -4.68
CA PRO A 173 -28.51 3.28 -6.14
C PRO A 173 -27.22 3.87 -6.71
N GLY A 174 -26.53 3.11 -7.56
CA GLY A 174 -25.23 3.51 -8.13
C GLY A 174 -24.12 3.73 -7.10
N GLY A 175 -24.25 3.16 -5.88
CA GLY A 175 -23.31 3.35 -4.79
C GLY A 175 -23.30 4.77 -4.19
N LYS A 176 -24.34 5.57 -4.46
CA LYS A 176 -24.47 6.95 -3.97
C LYS A 176 -25.30 6.99 -2.69
N VAL A 177 -24.81 7.75 -1.70
CA VAL A 177 -25.52 7.97 -0.44
C VAL A 177 -26.84 8.70 -0.68
N LYS A 178 -27.91 8.29 0.01
CA LYS A 178 -29.27 8.83 -0.15
C LYS A 178 -29.45 10.26 0.37
N VAL A 179 -28.55 10.71 1.26
CA VAL A 179 -28.59 12.04 1.87
C VAL A 179 -27.53 12.97 1.27
N ARG A 180 -27.81 14.29 1.29
CA ARG A 180 -26.89 15.34 0.86
C ARG A 180 -26.47 16.21 2.05
N GLY A 181 -25.25 16.76 1.97
CA GLY A 181 -24.66 17.62 2.99
C GLY A 181 -23.83 16.84 4.01
N ASN A 182 -22.66 17.39 4.38
CA ASN A 182 -21.64 16.68 5.16
C ASN A 182 -22.17 16.13 6.49
N PHE A 183 -22.87 16.97 7.27
CA PHE A 183 -23.43 16.58 8.56
C PHE A 183 -24.40 15.39 8.46
N LYS A 184 -25.36 15.44 7.52
CA LYS A 184 -26.32 14.35 7.29
C LYS A 184 -25.61 13.08 6.84
N THR A 185 -24.63 13.19 5.95
CA THR A 185 -23.82 12.06 5.49
C THR A 185 -23.05 11.42 6.63
N ILE A 186 -22.45 12.21 7.53
CA ILE A 186 -21.73 11.71 8.70
C ILE A 186 -22.66 10.89 9.60
N ILE A 187 -23.83 11.44 9.96
CA ILE A 187 -24.80 10.75 10.82
C ILE A 187 -25.29 9.47 10.15
N PHE A 188 -25.74 9.56 8.89
CA PHE A 188 -26.19 8.41 8.12
C PHE A 188 -25.12 7.31 8.11
N ALA A 189 -23.86 7.71 7.88
CA ALA A 189 -22.78 6.78 7.78
C ALA A 189 -22.49 6.08 9.11
N MET A 190 -22.44 6.82 10.22
CA MET A 190 -22.23 6.26 11.55
C MET A 190 -23.34 5.28 11.94
N ILE A 191 -24.61 5.66 11.76
CA ILE A 191 -25.76 4.80 12.06
C ILE A 191 -25.72 3.54 11.21
N SER A 192 -25.46 3.66 9.90
CA SER A 192 -25.36 2.51 9.00
C SER A 192 -24.26 1.54 9.43
N ALA A 193 -23.09 2.04 9.83
CA ALA A 193 -22.01 1.19 10.33
C ALA A 193 -22.39 0.44 11.61
N VAL A 194 -23.08 1.12 12.55
CA VAL A 194 -23.58 0.48 13.78
C VAL A 194 -24.59 -0.62 13.45
N VAL A 195 -25.57 -0.34 12.59
CA VAL A 195 -26.60 -1.32 12.19
C VAL A 195 -25.99 -2.53 11.47
N ILE A 196 -25.03 -2.31 10.58
CA ILE A 196 -24.32 -3.40 9.89
C ILE A 196 -23.58 -4.29 10.89
N ASN A 197 -22.84 -3.70 11.83
CA ASN A 197 -22.13 -4.45 12.86
C ASN A 197 -23.09 -5.20 13.79
N PHE A 198 -24.20 -4.58 14.19
CA PHE A 198 -25.23 -5.25 14.99
C PHE A 198 -25.83 -6.43 14.24
N GLY A 199 -26.18 -6.26 12.96
CA GLY A 199 -26.67 -7.34 12.10
C GLY A 199 -25.66 -8.48 11.95
N ARG A 200 -24.35 -8.19 11.90
CA ARG A 200 -23.29 -9.21 11.89
C ARG A 200 -23.24 -10.00 13.19
N ILE A 201 -23.29 -9.33 14.34
CA ILE A 201 -23.32 -9.98 15.66
C ILE A 201 -24.53 -10.89 15.78
N VAL A 202 -25.73 -10.41 15.44
CA VAL A 202 -26.96 -11.22 15.49
C VAL A 202 -26.86 -12.45 14.60
N ARG A 203 -26.42 -12.29 13.34
CA ARG A 203 -26.23 -13.43 12.42
C ARG A 203 -25.21 -14.44 12.94
N TYR A 204 -24.14 -13.98 13.60
CA TYR A 204 -23.16 -14.85 14.22
C TYR A 204 -23.76 -15.63 15.39
N LEU A 205 -24.47 -14.95 16.30
CA LEU A 205 -25.12 -15.58 17.45
C LEU A 205 -26.15 -16.63 17.03
N VAL A 206 -26.96 -16.36 16.00
CA VAL A 206 -27.91 -17.34 15.45
C VAL A 206 -27.18 -18.57 14.89
N LYS A 207 -26.09 -18.37 14.14
CA LYS A 207 -25.28 -19.50 13.63
C LYS A 207 -24.68 -20.34 14.76
N VAL A 208 -24.15 -19.70 15.81
CA VAL A 208 -23.59 -20.40 16.98
C VAL A 208 -24.68 -21.18 17.71
N ARG A 209 -25.84 -20.56 17.93
CA ARG A 209 -27.01 -21.23 18.51
C ARG A 209 -27.42 -22.45 17.68
N ASP A 210 -27.57 -22.30 16.37
CA ASP A 210 -28.00 -23.38 15.49
C ASP A 210 -26.94 -24.51 15.42
N TYR A 211 -25.65 -24.17 15.50
CA TYR A 211 -24.56 -25.14 15.61
C TYR A 211 -24.62 -25.92 16.93
N ILE A 212 -24.87 -25.24 18.05
CA ILE A 212 -25.01 -25.86 19.37
C ILE A 212 -26.22 -26.82 19.39
N ILE A 213 -27.37 -26.37 18.85
CA ILE A 213 -28.59 -27.19 18.75
C ILE A 213 -28.34 -28.43 17.88
N LYS A 214 -27.69 -28.28 16.72
CA LYS A 214 -27.42 -29.40 15.79
C LYS A 214 -26.39 -30.41 16.31
N ASN A 215 -25.44 -29.98 17.13
CA ASN A 215 -24.35 -30.83 17.64
C ASN A 215 -24.53 -31.23 19.11
N GLY A 216 -25.73 -31.07 19.68
CA GLY A 216 -26.12 -31.69 20.95
C GLY A 216 -25.39 -31.22 22.22
N ARG A 217 -24.64 -30.11 22.19
CA ARG A 217 -23.95 -29.58 23.39
C ARG A 217 -24.80 -28.54 24.12
N ILE A 218 -25.95 -28.96 24.64
CA ILE A 218 -26.69 -28.16 25.62
C ILE A 218 -26.16 -28.55 27.01
N CYS A 219 -25.07 -27.91 27.45
CA CYS A 219 -24.83 -27.76 28.89
C CYS A 219 -25.56 -26.49 29.31
N LEU A 220 -26.84 -26.63 29.67
CA LEU A 220 -27.52 -25.62 30.47
C LEU A 220 -26.90 -25.64 31.86
N VAL A 221 -25.93 -24.76 32.10
CA VAL A 221 -25.60 -24.37 33.47
C VAL A 221 -26.65 -23.33 33.84
N ALA A 222 -27.78 -23.81 34.36
CA ALA A 222 -28.73 -22.97 35.07
C ALA A 222 -28.13 -22.67 36.44
N GLY A 223 -27.90 -21.39 36.72
CA GLY A 223 -27.63 -20.85 38.05
C GLY A 223 -28.66 -19.78 38.34
#